data_AF-A0A4T3F6L1-F1
#
_entry.id   AF-A0A4T3F6L1-F1
#
_cell.length_a   1.000
_cell.length_b   1.000
_cell.length_c   1.000
_cell.angle_alpha   90.00
_cell.angle_beta   90.00
_cell.angle_gamma   90.00
#
_symmetry.space_group_name_H-M   'P 1'
#
loop_
_entity.id
_entity.type
_entity.pdbx_description
1 polymer ?
#
loop_
_entity_poly.entity_id
_entity_poly.type
_entity_poly.pdbx_seq_one_letter_code
_entity_poly.pdbx_strand_id
1 'polypeptide(L)'
;MIVEDVPSLSMAYAAHLEKAGFEAVIADTGAAALETIAKDGDFAAMLLDLQLPDTDGLQLLRDRPELLRKFPIVVATADASLSRAVDAMRLGSFDFLVKPVSGPRLVSVITSAVELGQADDEAEGAAGEDAANGDRPGNFIGNSPEMREVYRQIECVARSKATVFVTGESGTGKELCAEAIHAESGRRKGPFVAINCGAIPENLLESELFGHLKGSFTGAVGDRIGAAQAAHKGTLFLDEICEMALPLQVKLLRFLQTGTVQRVGSNRVEDVDVRIVCATNRDPRREVAQGRFREDLYYRLAVVPLHLPALRERHGDVAELAAYFLDRFGREEGKSFAPLAADTLARLSRYSWPGNVRELQNVVRRATVMHAGPDLPGTAFHLPGPEDIAAPTSSLPEPAEQPGVADGPASRTADIVTAIHGLTLEQVERIAIEGAIDSAGGSLPAAARALGVSPSTLYRKRERWAVAD
;
A
#
# COMPACT_ATOMS: atom_id res chain seq x y z
N MET A 1 -3.88 -34.78 -1.87
CA MET A 1 -3.20 -35.56 -0.81
C MET A 1 -3.38 -34.86 0.54
N ILE A 2 -3.55 -35.62 1.61
CA ILE A 2 -3.62 -35.15 3.01
C ILE A 2 -2.42 -35.75 3.74
N VAL A 3 -1.57 -34.92 4.34
CA VAL A 3 -0.42 -35.34 5.14
C VAL A 3 -0.67 -34.93 6.59
N GLU A 4 -1.09 -35.89 7.41
CA GLU A 4 -1.59 -35.70 8.77
C GLU A 4 -1.42 -36.99 9.59
N ASP A 5 -0.74 -36.90 10.73
CA ASP A 5 -0.40 -38.06 11.57
C ASP A 5 -1.57 -38.50 12.47
N VAL A 6 -2.47 -37.58 12.83
CA VAL A 6 -3.62 -37.88 13.69
C VAL A 6 -4.74 -38.56 12.89
N PRO A 7 -5.03 -39.87 13.12
CA PRO A 7 -5.97 -40.61 12.26
C PRO A 7 -7.40 -40.07 12.28
N SER A 8 -7.87 -39.62 13.45
CA SER A 8 -9.21 -39.05 13.57
C SER A 8 -9.36 -37.74 12.79
N LEU A 9 -8.28 -36.97 12.67
CA LEU A 9 -8.27 -35.69 11.98
C LEU A 9 -8.15 -35.86 10.47
N SER A 10 -7.23 -36.73 10.02
CA SER A 10 -7.06 -37.06 8.61
C SER A 10 -8.33 -37.68 8.01
N MET A 11 -9.00 -38.58 8.75
CA MET A 11 -10.29 -39.15 8.35
C MET A 11 -11.40 -38.10 8.28
N ALA A 12 -11.43 -37.14 9.21
CA ALA A 12 -12.41 -36.06 9.17
C ALA A 12 -12.19 -35.14 7.96
N TYR A 13 -10.94 -34.80 7.65
CA TYR A 13 -10.57 -34.01 6.48
C TYR A 13 -10.94 -34.73 5.18
N ALA A 14 -10.59 -36.02 5.07
CA ALA A 14 -10.96 -36.86 3.94
C ALA A 14 -12.49 -36.87 3.75
N ALA A 15 -13.26 -37.14 4.81
CA ALA A 15 -14.72 -37.18 4.73
C ALA A 15 -15.36 -35.85 4.32
N HIS A 16 -14.75 -34.71 4.67
CA HIS A 16 -15.22 -33.39 4.21
C HIS A 16 -14.90 -33.14 2.73
N LEU A 17 -13.71 -33.53 2.27
CA LEU A 17 -13.27 -33.36 0.88
C LEU A 17 -13.97 -34.32 -0.07
N GLU A 18 -14.20 -35.57 0.33
CA GLU A 18 -14.97 -36.56 -0.44
C GLU A 18 -16.42 -36.11 -0.66
N LYS A 19 -17.06 -35.53 0.37
CA LYS A 19 -18.40 -34.92 0.22
C LYS A 19 -18.43 -33.75 -0.76
N ALA A 20 -17.30 -33.08 -0.95
CA ALA A 20 -17.15 -32.00 -1.92
C ALA A 20 -16.75 -32.51 -3.33
N GLY A 21 -16.59 -33.82 -3.50
CA GLY A 21 -16.29 -34.45 -4.80
C GLY A 21 -14.81 -34.69 -5.08
N PHE A 22 -13.92 -34.53 -4.09
CA PHE A 22 -12.49 -34.81 -4.24
C PHE A 22 -12.15 -36.24 -3.83
N GLU A 23 -11.13 -36.83 -4.46
CA GLU A 23 -10.52 -38.07 -4.00
C GLU A 23 -9.41 -37.75 -2.98
N ALA A 24 -9.47 -38.37 -1.80
CA ALA A 24 -8.54 -38.12 -0.70
C ALA A 24 -7.57 -39.29 -0.52
N VAL A 25 -6.28 -39.02 -0.71
CA VAL A 25 -5.18 -39.94 -0.36
C VAL A 25 -4.50 -39.42 0.90
N ILE A 26 -4.40 -40.27 1.93
CA ILE A 26 -3.85 -39.91 3.25
C ILE A 26 -2.45 -40.50 3.41
N ALA A 27 -1.52 -39.68 3.88
CA ALA A 27 -0.20 -40.06 4.38
C ALA A 27 -0.06 -39.60 5.84
N ASP A 28 0.51 -40.46 6.67
CA ASP A 28 0.67 -40.23 8.12
C ASP A 28 2.03 -39.62 8.50
N THR A 29 2.96 -39.56 7.55
CA THR A 29 4.33 -39.10 7.72
C THR A 29 4.82 -38.36 6.48
N GLY A 30 5.84 -37.51 6.65
CA GLY A 30 6.47 -36.80 5.53
C GLY A 30 7.13 -37.79 4.54
N ALA A 31 7.76 -38.84 5.07
CA ALA A 31 8.34 -39.92 4.27
C ALA A 31 7.28 -40.67 3.43
N ALA A 32 6.13 -41.03 4.03
CA ALA A 32 5.04 -41.69 3.30
C ALA A 32 4.44 -40.78 2.21
N ALA A 33 4.33 -39.47 2.48
CA ALA A 33 3.88 -38.51 1.48
C ALA A 33 4.82 -38.48 0.26
N LEU A 34 6.13 -38.39 0.49
CA LEU A 34 7.13 -38.40 -0.59
C LEU A 34 7.15 -39.71 -1.38
N GLU A 35 7.00 -40.87 -0.71
CA GLU A 35 6.92 -42.16 -1.39
C GLU A 35 5.67 -42.25 -2.27
N THR A 36 4.54 -41.75 -1.78
CA THR A 36 3.27 -41.74 -2.52
C THR A 36 3.35 -40.81 -3.73
N ILE A 37 3.95 -39.62 -3.58
CA ILE A 37 4.20 -38.69 -4.70
C ILE A 37 5.11 -39.31 -5.76
N ALA A 38 6.10 -40.09 -5.35
CA ALA A 38 7.01 -40.76 -6.29
C ALA A 38 6.33 -41.91 -7.06
N LYS A 39 5.29 -42.55 -6.49
CA LYS A 39 4.55 -43.66 -7.12
C LYS A 39 3.40 -43.19 -7.99
N ASP A 40 2.55 -42.31 -7.45
CA ASP A 40 1.27 -41.95 -8.06
C ASP A 40 1.31 -40.61 -8.81
N GLY A 41 2.39 -39.84 -8.62
CA GLY A 41 2.79 -38.73 -9.50
C GLY A 41 1.97 -37.45 -9.37
N ASP A 42 0.64 -37.52 -9.42
CA ASP A 42 -0.20 -36.36 -9.72
C ASP A 42 -1.26 -36.13 -8.64
N PHE A 43 -1.19 -34.96 -7.99
CA PHE A 43 -2.17 -34.51 -7.01
C PHE A 43 -2.58 -33.08 -7.35
N ALA A 44 -3.90 -32.82 -7.33
CA ALA A 44 -4.41 -31.48 -7.61
C ALA A 44 -4.13 -30.45 -6.50
N ALA A 45 -3.96 -30.92 -5.26
CA ALA A 45 -3.54 -30.10 -4.12
C ALA A 45 -3.02 -31.00 -2.99
N MET A 46 -2.22 -30.40 -2.09
CA MET A 46 -1.74 -31.04 -0.87
C MET A 46 -2.17 -30.25 0.36
N LEU A 47 -2.74 -30.94 1.36
CA LEU A 47 -2.87 -30.43 2.72
C LEU A 47 -1.72 -30.99 3.56
N LEU A 48 -0.86 -30.13 4.12
CA LEU A 48 0.35 -30.53 4.84
C LEU A 48 0.31 -30.04 6.30
N ASP A 49 0.34 -30.95 7.27
CA ASP A 49 0.61 -30.57 8.65
C ASP A 49 2.07 -30.13 8.83
N LEU A 50 2.28 -29.04 9.57
CA LEU A 50 3.61 -28.58 9.97
C LEU A 50 4.24 -29.44 11.06
N GLN A 51 3.45 -30.18 11.83
CA GLN A 51 3.92 -31.02 12.91
C GLN A 51 3.73 -32.49 12.55
N LEU A 52 4.69 -33.07 11.82
CA LEU A 52 4.72 -34.51 11.54
C LEU A 52 5.68 -35.22 12.49
N PRO A 53 5.46 -36.52 12.77
CA PRO A 53 6.28 -37.27 13.72
C PRO A 53 7.71 -37.52 13.23
N ASP A 54 7.95 -37.51 11.92
CA ASP A 54 9.23 -37.81 11.28
C ASP A 54 9.97 -36.57 10.75
N THR A 55 9.25 -35.48 10.47
CA THR A 55 9.84 -34.23 9.96
C THR A 55 9.05 -32.99 10.36
N ASP A 56 9.70 -31.83 10.40
CA ASP A 56 8.99 -30.55 10.42
C ASP A 56 8.47 -30.25 9.01
N GLY A 57 7.16 -30.04 8.85
CA GLY A 57 6.54 -29.78 7.54
C GLY A 57 7.04 -28.49 6.90
N LEU A 58 7.47 -27.50 7.69
CA LEU A 58 8.07 -26.27 7.14
C LEU A 58 9.48 -26.53 6.61
N GLN A 59 10.24 -27.41 7.27
CA GLN A 59 11.55 -27.83 6.80
C GLN A 59 11.44 -28.66 5.52
N LEU A 60 10.42 -29.52 5.43
CA LEU A 60 10.11 -30.29 4.22
C LEU A 60 9.90 -29.37 2.99
N LEU A 61 9.16 -28.27 3.16
CA LEU A 61 8.97 -27.29 2.08
C LEU A 61 10.25 -26.56 1.68
N ARG A 62 11.18 -26.32 2.62
CA ARG A 62 12.48 -25.70 2.33
C ARG A 62 13.41 -26.65 1.58
N ASP A 63 13.43 -27.91 2.00
CA ASP A 63 14.33 -28.91 1.44
C ASP A 63 13.85 -29.40 0.06
N ARG A 64 12.54 -29.31 -0.20
CA ARG A 64 11.88 -29.79 -1.42
C ARG A 64 11.00 -28.70 -2.08
N PRO A 65 11.59 -27.57 -2.53
CA PRO A 65 10.83 -26.46 -3.12
C PRO A 65 10.11 -26.86 -4.41
N GLU A 66 10.53 -27.96 -5.07
CA GLU A 66 9.84 -28.50 -6.23
C GLU A 66 8.41 -28.97 -5.95
N LEU A 67 8.07 -29.31 -4.69
CA LEU A 67 6.69 -29.70 -4.33
C LEU A 67 5.72 -28.53 -4.53
N LEU A 68 6.14 -27.32 -4.16
CA LEU A 68 5.35 -26.09 -4.31
C LEU A 68 5.16 -25.68 -5.77
N ARG A 69 6.02 -26.16 -6.68
CA ARG A 69 5.88 -25.96 -8.12
C ARG A 69 4.97 -27.01 -8.76
N LYS A 70 4.88 -28.19 -8.16
CA LYS A 70 4.16 -29.33 -8.74
C LYS A 70 2.67 -29.32 -8.37
N PHE A 71 2.34 -28.84 -7.18
CA PHE A 71 0.95 -28.70 -6.77
C PHE A 71 0.81 -27.62 -5.70
N PRO A 72 -0.36 -26.97 -5.62
CA PRO A 72 -0.64 -25.99 -4.57
C PRO A 72 -0.70 -26.68 -3.21
N ILE A 73 0.09 -26.17 -2.25
CA ILE A 73 0.20 -26.72 -0.90
C ILE A 73 -0.50 -25.81 0.10
N VAL A 74 -1.50 -26.34 0.80
CA VAL A 74 -2.19 -25.71 1.94
C VAL A 74 -1.61 -26.27 3.23
N VAL A 75 -1.22 -25.39 4.14
CA VAL A 75 -0.52 -25.78 5.37
C VAL A 75 -1.46 -25.81 6.56
N ALA A 76 -1.48 -26.88 7.35
CA ALA A 76 -2.22 -26.96 8.61
C ALA A 76 -1.27 -26.80 9.81
N THR A 77 -1.69 -26.03 10.83
CA THR A 77 -0.88 -25.83 12.05
C THR A 77 -1.75 -25.81 13.30
N ALA A 78 -1.27 -26.43 14.39
CA ALA A 78 -1.85 -26.33 15.73
C ALA A 78 -1.37 -25.08 16.49
N ASP A 79 -0.26 -24.48 16.07
CA ASP A 79 0.27 -23.27 16.70
C ASP A 79 -0.55 -22.04 16.27
N ALA A 80 -1.22 -21.40 17.24
CA ALA A 80 -1.91 -20.13 17.05
C ALA A 80 -0.92 -18.96 16.88
N SER A 81 0.37 -19.17 17.11
CA SER A 81 1.40 -18.19 16.77
C SER A 81 1.56 -18.11 15.25
N LEU A 82 1.20 -16.95 14.69
CA LEU A 82 1.20 -16.67 13.25
C LEU A 82 2.58 -16.80 12.58
N SER A 83 3.66 -17.03 13.33
CA SER A 83 5.03 -17.03 12.81
C SER A 83 5.27 -18.16 11.80
N ARG A 84 4.91 -19.40 12.15
CA ARG A 84 5.12 -20.58 11.31
C ARG A 84 4.26 -20.59 10.05
N ALA A 85 3.00 -20.16 10.16
CA ALA A 85 2.11 -20.00 9.01
C ALA A 85 2.66 -18.97 8.01
N VAL A 86 3.19 -17.84 8.50
CA VAL A 86 3.79 -16.79 7.66
C VAL A 86 5.06 -17.28 6.97
N ASP A 87 5.90 -18.04 7.66
CA ASP A 87 7.09 -18.61 7.04
C ASP A 87 6.74 -19.64 5.96
N ALA A 88 5.63 -20.39 6.11
CA ALA A 88 5.12 -21.26 5.06
C ALA A 88 4.66 -20.46 3.83
N MET A 89 3.92 -19.37 4.05
CA MET A 89 3.48 -18.48 2.97
C MET A 89 4.64 -17.85 2.22
N ARG A 90 5.72 -17.47 2.93
CA ARG A 90 6.95 -16.92 2.31
C ARG A 90 7.66 -17.93 1.40
N LEU A 91 7.52 -19.22 1.68
CA LEU A 91 8.09 -20.27 0.83
C LEU A 91 7.25 -20.52 -0.42
N GLY A 92 6.01 -20.03 -0.46
CA GLY A 92 5.10 -20.18 -1.60
C GLY A 92 3.92 -21.12 -1.35
N SER A 93 3.59 -21.46 -0.09
CA SER A 93 2.36 -22.21 0.18
C SER A 93 1.12 -21.40 -0.24
N PHE A 94 0.10 -22.08 -0.73
CA PHE A 94 -1.13 -21.46 -1.25
C PHE A 94 -1.94 -20.75 -0.17
N ASP A 95 -2.16 -21.40 0.97
CA ASP A 95 -2.87 -20.83 2.13
C ASP A 95 -2.48 -21.65 3.38
N PHE A 96 -2.96 -21.23 4.55
CA PHE A 96 -2.83 -21.98 5.78
C PHE A 96 -4.16 -22.11 6.54
N LEU A 97 -4.23 -23.15 7.38
CA LEU A 97 -5.38 -23.49 8.20
C LEU A 97 -4.91 -23.69 9.65
N VAL A 98 -5.52 -22.93 10.57
CA VAL A 98 -5.26 -23.09 12.01
C VAL A 98 -6.20 -24.15 12.57
N LYS A 99 -5.65 -25.18 13.20
CA LYS A 99 -6.41 -26.23 13.87
C LYS A 99 -7.05 -25.65 15.17
N PRO A 100 -8.32 -25.97 15.48
CA PRO A 100 -9.21 -26.89 14.77
C PRO A 100 -9.82 -26.28 13.50
N VAL A 101 -9.71 -27.02 12.39
CA VAL A 101 -10.19 -26.56 11.07
C VAL A 101 -11.67 -26.92 10.90
N SER A 102 -12.50 -25.95 10.50
CA SER A 102 -13.90 -26.22 10.18
C SER A 102 -14.03 -26.84 8.77
N GLY A 103 -14.91 -27.82 8.62
CA GLY A 103 -15.16 -28.49 7.34
C GLY A 103 -15.45 -27.53 6.17
N PRO A 104 -16.34 -26.52 6.31
CA PRO A 104 -16.58 -25.55 5.24
C PRO A 104 -15.35 -24.74 4.86
N ARG A 105 -14.49 -24.37 5.82
CA ARG A 105 -13.24 -23.64 5.54
C ARG A 105 -12.24 -24.53 4.82
N LEU A 106 -12.08 -25.78 5.25
CA LEU A 106 -11.21 -26.75 4.60
C LEU A 106 -11.60 -26.94 3.12
N VAL A 107 -12.88 -27.22 2.86
CA VAL A 107 -13.39 -27.42 1.50
C VAL A 107 -13.16 -26.16 0.66
N SER A 108 -13.53 -24.99 1.17
CA SER A 108 -13.34 -23.73 0.43
C SER A 108 -11.89 -23.48 0.03
N VAL A 109 -10.93 -23.71 0.93
CA VAL A 109 -9.51 -23.44 0.67
C VAL A 109 -8.93 -24.45 -0.32
N ILE A 110 -9.25 -25.74 -0.16
CA ILE A 110 -8.77 -26.79 -1.07
C ILE A 110 -9.40 -26.65 -2.47
N THR A 111 -10.69 -26.31 -2.57
CA THR A 111 -11.33 -26.04 -3.86
C THR A 111 -10.63 -24.90 -4.59
N SER A 112 -10.34 -23.78 -3.90
CA SER A 112 -9.59 -22.67 -4.50
C SER A 112 -8.16 -23.05 -4.89
N ALA A 113 -7.50 -23.93 -4.13
CA ALA A 113 -6.18 -24.45 -4.47
C ALA A 113 -6.22 -25.27 -5.77
N VAL A 114 -7.16 -26.21 -5.88
CA VAL A 114 -7.31 -27.09 -7.07
C VAL A 114 -7.69 -26.29 -8.32
N GLU A 115 -8.64 -25.36 -8.22
CA GLU A 115 -9.06 -24.52 -9.35
C GLU A 115 -7.90 -23.67 -9.92
N LEU A 116 -6.95 -23.28 -9.07
CA LEU A 116 -5.75 -22.57 -9.49
C LEU A 116 -4.75 -23.50 -10.19
N GLY A 117 -4.47 -24.67 -9.62
CA GLY A 117 -3.52 -25.63 -10.21
C GLY A 117 -3.93 -26.08 -11.61
N GLN A 118 -5.25 -26.21 -11.85
CA GLN A 118 -5.80 -26.52 -13.18
C GLN A 118 -5.67 -25.35 -14.17
N ALA A 119 -5.72 -24.10 -13.70
CA ALA A 119 -5.52 -22.93 -14.54
C ALA A 119 -4.04 -22.74 -14.95
N ASP A 120 -3.09 -23.16 -14.11
CA ASP A 120 -1.66 -23.15 -14.43
C ASP A 120 -1.32 -24.22 -15.50
N ASP A 121 -1.88 -25.43 -15.42
CA ASP A 121 -1.72 -26.48 -16.45
C ASP A 121 -2.35 -26.09 -17.81
N GLU A 122 -3.49 -25.39 -17.79
CA GLU A 122 -4.11 -24.84 -19.02
C GLU A 122 -3.32 -23.65 -19.59
N ALA A 123 -2.66 -22.84 -18.75
CA ALA A 123 -1.83 -21.72 -19.16
C ALA A 123 -0.46 -22.16 -19.72
N GLU A 124 0.18 -23.20 -19.17
CA GLU A 124 1.43 -23.75 -19.71
C GLU A 124 1.22 -24.43 -21.08
N GLY A 125 0.04 -25.02 -21.33
CA GLY A 125 -0.34 -25.55 -22.64
C GLY A 125 -0.67 -24.47 -23.68
N ALA A 126 -1.10 -23.28 -23.24
CA ALA A 126 -1.52 -22.16 -24.10
C ALA A 126 -0.43 -21.08 -24.28
N ALA A 127 0.68 -21.14 -23.53
CA ALA A 127 1.79 -20.17 -23.58
C ALA A 127 2.63 -20.21 -24.89
N GLY A 128 2.20 -20.99 -25.88
CA GLY A 128 2.89 -21.13 -27.16
C GLY A 128 2.79 -19.94 -28.11
N GLU A 129 1.67 -19.21 -28.19
CA GLU A 129 1.45 -18.36 -29.39
C GLU A 129 0.80 -16.97 -29.21
N ASP A 130 0.26 -16.55 -28.05
CA ASP A 130 -0.55 -15.31 -27.97
C ASP A 130 -0.04 -14.19 -27.02
N ALA A 131 1.25 -14.18 -26.66
CA ALA A 131 1.82 -13.16 -25.76
C ALA A 131 2.19 -11.81 -26.44
N ALA A 132 1.46 -11.39 -27.47
CA ALA A 132 1.60 -10.08 -28.10
C ALA A 132 0.23 -9.45 -28.30
N ASN A 133 -0.16 -8.56 -27.37
CA ASN A 133 -1.44 -7.83 -27.31
C ASN A 133 -2.69 -8.64 -26.87
N GLY A 134 -2.81 -8.89 -25.57
CA GLY A 134 -4.08 -9.18 -24.91
C GLY A 134 -4.16 -8.39 -23.59
N ASP A 135 -5.31 -7.75 -23.34
CA ASP A 135 -5.59 -6.87 -22.18
C ASP A 135 -5.00 -7.38 -20.86
N ARG A 136 -4.06 -6.63 -20.29
CA ARG A 136 -3.51 -6.90 -18.94
C ARG A 136 -4.48 -6.40 -17.87
N PRO A 137 -4.58 -7.08 -16.71
CA PRO A 137 -5.32 -6.59 -15.55
C PRO A 137 -4.93 -5.14 -15.20
N GLY A 138 -5.85 -4.19 -15.31
CA GLY A 138 -5.72 -2.84 -14.74
C GLY A 138 -4.55 -1.96 -15.20
N ASN A 139 -4.22 -1.93 -16.50
CA ASN A 139 -3.14 -1.07 -17.06
C ASN A 139 -1.76 -1.29 -16.40
N PHE A 140 -1.53 -2.39 -15.71
CA PHE A 140 -0.21 -2.68 -15.15
C PHE A 140 0.83 -2.94 -16.25
N ILE A 141 2.04 -2.47 -15.96
CA ILE A 141 3.18 -2.54 -16.86
C ILE A 141 4.33 -3.17 -16.09
N GLY A 142 4.97 -4.14 -16.72
CA GLY A 142 5.98 -4.98 -16.11
C GLY A 142 5.70 -6.44 -16.40
N ASN A 143 6.77 -7.18 -16.64
CA ASN A 143 6.77 -8.59 -16.99
C ASN A 143 7.74 -9.39 -16.11
N SER A 144 8.21 -8.76 -15.04
CA SER A 144 9.02 -9.39 -14.00
C SER A 144 8.31 -10.60 -13.37
N PRO A 145 9.04 -11.65 -12.95
CA PRO A 145 8.46 -12.80 -12.26
C PRO A 145 7.61 -12.40 -11.06
N GLU A 146 8.05 -11.39 -10.31
CA GLU A 146 7.36 -10.86 -9.13
C GLU A 146 6.01 -10.24 -9.50
N MET A 147 5.92 -9.52 -10.64
CA MET A 147 4.66 -8.96 -11.10
C MET A 147 3.72 -10.01 -11.71
N ARG A 148 4.24 -11.06 -12.34
CA ARG A 148 3.40 -12.16 -12.83
C ARG A 148 2.67 -12.87 -11.71
N GLU A 149 3.35 -13.09 -10.59
CA GLU A 149 2.72 -13.64 -9.39
C GLU A 149 1.62 -12.71 -8.84
N VAL A 150 1.85 -11.39 -8.84
CA VAL A 150 0.82 -10.41 -8.47
C VAL A 150 -0.39 -10.50 -9.40
N TYR A 151 -0.19 -10.61 -10.72
CA TYR A 151 -1.30 -10.72 -11.68
C TYR A 151 -2.12 -11.99 -11.44
N ARG A 152 -1.44 -13.13 -11.26
CA ARG A 152 -2.08 -14.40 -10.93
C ARG A 152 -2.91 -14.29 -9.64
N GLN A 153 -2.39 -13.65 -8.61
CA GLN A 153 -3.13 -13.39 -7.38
C GLN A 153 -4.35 -12.48 -7.63
N ILE A 154 -4.22 -11.40 -8.41
CA ILE A 154 -5.32 -10.50 -8.77
C ILE A 154 -6.46 -11.27 -9.43
N GLU A 155 -6.16 -12.10 -10.44
CA GLU A 155 -7.15 -12.89 -11.17
C GLU A 155 -7.91 -13.85 -10.24
N CYS A 156 -7.18 -14.50 -9.32
CA CYS A 156 -7.77 -15.40 -8.33
C CYS A 156 -8.70 -14.66 -7.38
N VAL A 157 -8.23 -13.55 -6.79
CA VAL A 157 -9.02 -12.83 -5.78
C VAL A 157 -10.20 -12.12 -6.42
N ALA A 158 -10.09 -11.66 -7.67
CA ALA A 158 -11.15 -10.92 -8.36
C ALA A 158 -12.48 -11.69 -8.40
N ARG A 159 -12.43 -13.02 -8.57
CA ARG A 159 -13.61 -13.90 -8.60
C ARG A 159 -14.29 -14.05 -7.22
N SER A 160 -13.54 -13.88 -6.14
CA SER A 160 -14.03 -13.99 -4.76
C SER A 160 -14.74 -12.71 -4.28
N LYS A 161 -15.61 -12.85 -3.26
CA LYS A 161 -16.20 -11.72 -2.53
C LYS A 161 -15.37 -11.31 -1.30
N ALA A 162 -14.27 -12.03 -1.02
CA ALA A 162 -13.43 -11.78 0.14
C ALA A 162 -12.79 -10.38 0.09
N THR A 163 -12.54 -9.83 1.29
CA THR A 163 -11.79 -8.58 1.45
C THR A 163 -10.34 -8.81 1.05
N VAL A 164 -9.80 -7.91 0.23
CA VAL A 164 -8.39 -7.94 -0.17
C VAL A 164 -7.65 -6.83 0.58
N PHE A 165 -6.52 -7.20 1.19
CA PHE A 165 -5.64 -6.30 1.94
C PHE A 165 -4.32 -6.13 1.18
N VAL A 166 -4.20 -5.02 0.47
CA VAL A 166 -3.04 -4.69 -0.35
C VAL A 166 -1.96 -4.01 0.49
N THR A 167 -0.75 -4.53 0.48
CA THR A 167 0.42 -3.93 1.12
C THR A 167 1.46 -3.57 0.08
N GLY A 168 2.30 -2.58 0.37
CA GLY A 168 3.42 -2.21 -0.49
C GLY A 168 3.81 -0.77 -0.28
N GLU A 169 5.05 -0.43 -0.59
CA GLU A 169 5.57 0.93 -0.39
C GLU A 169 4.75 2.00 -1.15
N SER A 170 4.97 3.27 -0.79
CA SER A 170 4.34 4.36 -1.52
C SER A 170 4.78 4.33 -2.99
N GLY A 171 3.82 4.48 -3.90
CA GLY A 171 4.09 4.53 -5.34
C GLY A 171 4.30 3.17 -6.03
N THR A 172 4.02 2.02 -5.40
CA THR A 172 4.12 0.69 -6.04
C THR A 172 2.92 0.29 -6.91
N GLY A 173 1.84 1.08 -6.90
CA GLY A 173 0.62 0.84 -7.69
C GLY A 173 -0.55 0.22 -6.92
N LYS A 174 -0.65 0.41 -5.59
CA LYS A 174 -1.74 -0.16 -4.77
C LYS A 174 -3.16 0.20 -5.26
N GLU A 175 -3.36 1.44 -5.70
CA GLU A 175 -4.65 1.89 -6.26
C GLU A 175 -4.97 1.18 -7.59
N LEU A 176 -4.01 1.10 -8.51
CA LEU A 176 -4.16 0.34 -9.76
C LEU A 176 -4.48 -1.14 -9.48
N CYS A 177 -3.89 -1.72 -8.42
CA CYS A 177 -4.19 -3.10 -8.01
C CYS A 177 -5.65 -3.24 -7.56
N ALA A 178 -6.17 -2.29 -6.80
CA ALA A 178 -7.57 -2.29 -6.38
C ALA A 178 -8.53 -2.12 -7.59
N GLU A 179 -8.17 -1.27 -8.54
CA GLU A 179 -8.91 -1.09 -9.80
C GLU A 179 -8.92 -2.37 -10.64
N ALA A 180 -7.78 -3.05 -10.77
CA ALA A 180 -7.66 -4.33 -11.48
C ALA A 180 -8.56 -5.40 -10.86
N ILE A 181 -8.49 -5.56 -9.52
CA ILE A 181 -9.35 -6.49 -8.77
C ILE A 181 -10.83 -6.19 -9.02
N HIS A 182 -11.22 -4.90 -9.07
CA HIS A 182 -12.59 -4.52 -9.35
C HIS A 182 -13.01 -4.86 -10.80
N ALA A 183 -12.19 -4.49 -11.78
CA ALA A 183 -12.46 -4.66 -13.21
C ALA A 183 -12.64 -6.14 -13.60
N GLU A 184 -11.93 -7.05 -12.93
CA GLU A 184 -12.01 -8.49 -13.17
C GLU A 184 -13.06 -9.20 -12.31
N SER A 185 -13.64 -8.49 -11.34
CA SER A 185 -14.62 -9.09 -10.44
C SER A 185 -16.00 -9.23 -11.07
N GLY A 186 -16.83 -10.07 -10.44
CA GLY A 186 -18.28 -10.11 -10.70
C GLY A 186 -19.00 -8.78 -10.44
N ARG A 187 -18.34 -7.78 -9.83
CA ARG A 187 -18.87 -6.44 -9.54
C ARG A 187 -18.38 -5.34 -10.47
N ARG A 188 -17.66 -5.66 -11.55
CA ARG A 188 -17.10 -4.71 -12.53
C ARG A 188 -18.09 -3.71 -13.16
N LYS A 189 -19.40 -4.02 -13.16
CA LYS A 189 -20.45 -3.11 -13.64
C LYS A 189 -20.96 -2.16 -12.56
N GLY A 190 -20.64 -2.42 -11.30
CA GLY A 190 -21.00 -1.61 -10.16
C GLY A 190 -20.00 -0.47 -9.94
N PRO A 191 -20.29 0.44 -8.99
CA PRO A 191 -19.40 1.56 -8.69
C PRO A 191 -18.07 1.10 -8.06
N PHE A 192 -16.97 1.71 -8.48
CA PHE A 192 -15.71 1.69 -7.73
C PHE A 192 -15.57 3.04 -7.01
N VAL A 193 -15.56 3.01 -5.68
CA VAL A 193 -15.45 4.23 -4.86
C VAL A 193 -14.18 4.14 -4.03
N ALA A 194 -13.24 5.05 -4.28
CA ALA A 194 -11.99 5.16 -3.55
C ALA A 194 -12.08 6.25 -2.47
N ILE A 195 -11.59 5.94 -1.27
CA ILE A 195 -11.40 6.87 -0.16
C ILE A 195 -9.94 6.74 0.29
N ASN A 196 -9.20 7.84 0.27
CA ASN A 196 -7.88 7.89 0.90
C ASN A 196 -8.02 8.39 2.35
N CYS A 197 -7.75 7.51 3.31
CA CYS A 197 -7.91 7.78 4.73
C CYS A 197 -6.87 8.77 5.28
N GLY A 198 -5.74 8.96 4.61
CA GLY A 198 -4.70 9.91 5.00
C GLY A 198 -4.87 11.32 4.42
N ALA A 199 -5.58 11.46 3.30
CA ALA A 199 -5.77 12.75 2.62
C ALA A 199 -6.94 13.57 3.19
N ILE A 200 -7.87 12.93 3.89
CA ILE A 200 -9.08 13.56 4.41
C ILE A 200 -8.87 13.85 5.90
N PRO A 201 -9.14 15.09 6.38
CA PRO A 201 -9.10 15.40 7.80
C PRO A 201 -9.97 14.44 8.62
N GLU A 202 -9.49 14.02 9.79
CA GLU A 202 -10.14 13.03 10.65
C GLU A 202 -11.62 13.35 10.93
N ASN A 203 -11.90 14.64 11.21
CA ASN A 203 -13.25 15.13 11.51
C ASN A 203 -14.23 15.06 10.31
N LEU A 204 -13.71 14.92 9.08
CA LEU A 204 -14.52 14.81 7.87
C LEU A 204 -14.57 13.37 7.33
N LEU A 205 -13.58 12.54 7.64
CA LEU A 205 -13.47 11.17 7.13
C LEU A 205 -14.70 10.32 7.49
N GLU A 206 -15.27 10.48 8.68
CA GLU A 206 -16.51 9.79 9.06
C GLU A 206 -17.68 10.16 8.14
N SER A 207 -17.84 11.46 7.88
CA SER A 207 -18.89 11.99 7.01
C SER A 207 -18.68 11.55 5.55
N GLU A 208 -17.43 11.52 5.07
CA GLU A 208 -17.12 11.04 3.72
C GLU A 208 -17.39 9.54 3.57
N LEU A 209 -17.09 8.74 4.60
CA LEU A 209 -17.26 7.28 4.55
C LEU A 209 -18.72 6.85 4.72
N PHE A 210 -19.42 7.40 5.72
CA PHE A 210 -20.77 6.95 6.11
C PHE A 210 -21.90 7.92 5.75
N GLY A 211 -21.58 9.16 5.34
CA GLY A 211 -22.56 10.19 5.01
C GLY A 211 -23.12 10.90 6.24
N HIS A 212 -23.85 11.98 6.02
CA HIS A 212 -24.42 12.80 7.09
C HIS A 212 -25.77 13.40 6.71
N LEU A 213 -26.57 13.73 7.72
CA LEU A 213 -27.76 14.57 7.57
C LEU A 213 -27.41 16.04 7.79
N LYS A 214 -28.19 16.93 7.17
CA LYS A 214 -28.12 18.37 7.39
C LYS A 214 -28.21 18.69 8.88
N GLY A 215 -27.29 19.54 9.36
CA GLY A 215 -27.25 19.98 10.76
C GLY A 215 -26.67 18.96 11.76
N SER A 216 -26.10 17.84 11.30
CA SER A 216 -25.46 16.84 12.16
C SER A 216 -24.17 17.31 12.83
N PHE A 217 -23.47 18.29 12.25
CA PHE A 217 -22.31 18.96 12.82
C PHE A 217 -22.18 20.38 12.25
N THR A 218 -21.30 21.20 12.83
CA THR A 218 -21.02 22.56 12.35
C THR A 218 -20.40 22.51 10.94
N GLY A 219 -21.15 22.96 9.93
CA GLY A 219 -20.74 22.89 8.52
C GLY A 219 -21.56 21.91 7.66
N ALA A 220 -22.46 21.12 8.27
CA ALA A 220 -23.39 20.23 7.55
C ALA A 220 -24.55 21.02 6.91
N VAL A 221 -24.28 21.67 5.77
CA VAL A 221 -25.24 22.54 5.06
C VAL A 221 -26.37 21.75 4.38
N GLY A 222 -26.14 20.49 4.03
CA GLY A 222 -27.10 19.62 3.37
C GLY A 222 -26.89 18.15 3.74
N ASP A 223 -27.76 17.28 3.21
CA ASP A 223 -27.60 15.84 3.35
C ASP A 223 -26.54 15.33 2.37
N ARG A 224 -25.68 14.39 2.80
CA ARG A 224 -24.64 13.79 1.97
C ARG A 224 -24.67 12.27 2.06
N ILE A 225 -24.59 11.62 0.90
CA ILE A 225 -24.41 10.17 0.78
C ILE A 225 -22.93 9.85 0.99
N GLY A 226 -22.63 8.89 1.86
CA GLY A 226 -21.27 8.44 2.14
C GLY A 226 -20.74 7.46 1.09
N ALA A 227 -19.42 7.29 1.05
CA ALA A 227 -18.72 6.39 0.14
C ALA A 227 -19.19 4.95 0.24
N ALA A 228 -19.47 4.45 1.44
CA ALA A 228 -20.00 3.09 1.62
C ALA A 228 -21.33 2.91 0.89
N GLN A 229 -22.25 3.87 1.02
CA GLN A 229 -23.54 3.84 0.33
C GLN A 229 -23.39 4.04 -1.18
N ALA A 230 -22.51 4.96 -1.60
CA ALA A 230 -22.21 5.18 -3.02
C ALA A 230 -21.59 3.94 -3.69
N ALA A 231 -20.88 3.10 -2.93
CA ALA A 231 -20.27 1.87 -3.39
C ALA A 231 -21.23 0.66 -3.42
N HIS A 232 -22.52 0.84 -3.11
CA HIS A 232 -23.48 -0.27 -3.06
C HIS A 232 -23.50 -1.09 -4.37
N LYS A 233 -23.47 -2.42 -4.23
CA LYS A 233 -23.30 -3.42 -5.33
C LYS A 233 -21.98 -3.32 -6.09
N GLY A 234 -21.06 -2.48 -5.64
CA GLY A 234 -19.74 -2.27 -6.22
C GLY A 234 -18.61 -2.62 -5.25
N THR A 235 -17.52 -1.86 -5.33
CA THR A 235 -16.31 -2.01 -4.52
C THR A 235 -15.97 -0.70 -3.83
N LEU A 236 -15.73 -0.76 -2.52
CA LEU A 236 -15.21 0.34 -1.71
C LEU A 236 -13.71 0.09 -1.49
N PHE A 237 -12.89 0.98 -2.03
CA PHE A 237 -11.45 0.98 -1.84
C PHE A 237 -11.05 1.96 -0.72
N LEU A 238 -10.38 1.46 0.30
CA LEU A 238 -9.88 2.22 1.44
C LEU A 238 -8.35 2.30 1.37
N ASP A 239 -7.83 3.40 0.82
CA ASP A 239 -6.39 3.65 0.71
C ASP A 239 -5.83 4.25 2.00
N GLU A 240 -4.58 3.88 2.31
CA GLU A 240 -3.87 4.21 3.54
C GLU A 240 -4.70 3.94 4.83
N ILE A 241 -5.29 2.74 4.92
CA ILE A 241 -6.22 2.35 6.00
C ILE A 241 -5.63 2.51 7.42
N CYS A 242 -4.30 2.38 7.57
CA CYS A 242 -3.61 2.56 8.84
C CYS A 242 -3.55 4.02 9.32
N GLU A 243 -3.88 5.01 8.48
CA GLU A 243 -4.00 6.41 8.88
C GLU A 243 -5.36 6.71 9.55
N MET A 244 -6.31 5.77 9.50
CA MET A 244 -7.63 5.95 10.09
C MET A 244 -7.55 6.03 11.62
N ALA A 245 -8.18 7.03 12.23
CA ALA A 245 -8.23 7.16 13.68
C ALA A 245 -9.01 6.01 14.36
N LEU A 246 -8.57 5.63 15.57
CA LEU A 246 -9.15 4.52 16.35
C LEU A 246 -10.67 4.58 16.52
N PRO A 247 -11.32 5.73 16.81
CA PRO A 247 -12.78 5.78 16.94
C PRO A 247 -13.50 5.39 15.65
N LEU A 248 -12.94 5.75 14.49
CA LEU A 248 -13.52 5.42 13.19
C LEU A 248 -13.29 3.96 12.82
N GLN A 249 -12.16 3.37 13.22
CA GLN A 249 -11.90 1.94 13.06
C GLN A 249 -12.98 1.06 13.71
N VAL A 250 -13.53 1.47 14.86
CA VAL A 250 -14.65 0.77 15.52
C VAL A 250 -15.91 0.78 14.66
N LYS A 251 -16.25 1.95 14.09
CA LYS A 251 -17.43 2.10 13.22
C LYS A 251 -17.25 1.31 11.92
N LEU A 252 -16.04 1.33 11.36
CA LEU A 252 -15.68 0.52 10.20
C LEU A 252 -15.83 -0.97 10.51
N LEU A 253 -15.29 -1.46 11.63
CA LEU A 253 -15.45 -2.86 12.02
C LEU A 253 -16.92 -3.26 12.13
N ARG A 254 -17.75 -2.44 12.76
CA ARG A 254 -19.20 -2.69 12.84
C ARG A 254 -19.83 -2.77 11.46
N PHE A 255 -19.51 -1.85 10.56
CA PHE A 255 -19.97 -1.87 9.17
C PHE A 255 -19.54 -3.16 8.45
N LEU A 256 -18.28 -3.58 8.59
CA LEU A 256 -17.78 -4.82 7.99
C LEU A 256 -18.49 -6.07 8.52
N GLN A 257 -18.92 -6.05 9.78
CA GLN A 257 -19.61 -7.16 10.44
C GLN A 257 -21.08 -7.25 10.06
N THR A 258 -21.80 -6.12 10.06
CA THR A 258 -23.25 -6.09 9.89
C THR A 258 -23.68 -5.84 8.45
N GLY A 259 -22.81 -5.25 7.62
CA GLY A 259 -23.17 -4.78 6.28
C GLY A 259 -24.13 -3.60 6.30
N THR A 260 -24.21 -2.87 7.41
CA THR A 260 -25.17 -1.76 7.57
C THR A 260 -24.47 -0.44 7.86
N VAL A 261 -24.96 0.64 7.27
CA VAL A 261 -24.47 2.01 7.50
C VAL A 261 -25.52 2.83 8.23
N GLN A 262 -25.06 3.69 9.13
CA GLN A 262 -25.85 4.73 9.78
C GLN A 262 -25.18 6.08 9.50
N ARG A 263 -25.91 7.00 8.86
CA ARG A 263 -25.40 8.36 8.58
C ARG A 263 -25.22 9.14 9.87
N VAL A 264 -24.24 10.04 9.90
CA VAL A 264 -24.02 10.94 11.05
C VAL A 264 -25.27 11.80 11.28
N GLY A 265 -25.77 11.79 12.52
CA GLY A 265 -27.00 12.48 12.92
C GLY A 265 -28.31 11.76 12.56
N SER A 266 -28.26 10.59 11.91
CA SER A 266 -29.41 9.74 11.64
C SER A 266 -29.50 8.60 12.66
N ASN A 267 -30.70 8.14 13.00
CA ASN A 267 -30.94 6.89 13.73
C ASN A 267 -31.38 5.74 12.79
N ARG A 268 -31.47 6.01 11.49
CA ARG A 268 -31.85 5.02 10.49
C ARG A 268 -30.64 4.22 10.05
N VAL A 269 -30.78 2.90 10.10
CA VAL A 269 -29.81 1.93 9.62
C VAL A 269 -30.21 1.50 8.20
N GLU A 270 -29.23 1.43 7.30
CA GLU A 270 -29.43 1.07 5.89
C GLU A 270 -28.47 -0.06 5.51
N ASP A 271 -28.99 -1.12 4.87
CA ASP A 271 -28.18 -2.24 4.38
C ASP A 271 -27.37 -1.84 3.14
N VAL A 272 -26.09 -2.19 3.15
CA VAL A 272 -25.17 -1.90 2.06
C VAL A 272 -24.31 -3.13 1.74
N ASP A 273 -24.50 -3.65 0.54
CA ASP A 273 -23.72 -4.76 -0.01
C ASP A 273 -22.54 -4.24 -0.84
N VAL A 274 -21.35 -4.19 -0.23
CA VAL A 274 -20.10 -3.76 -0.88
C VAL A 274 -19.02 -4.83 -0.77
N ARG A 275 -18.15 -4.91 -1.78
CA ARG A 275 -16.85 -5.56 -1.64
C ARG A 275 -15.85 -4.55 -1.08
N ILE A 276 -14.99 -4.98 -0.17
CA ILE A 276 -13.94 -4.14 0.41
C ILE A 276 -12.60 -4.52 -0.19
N VAL A 277 -11.85 -3.51 -0.64
CA VAL A 277 -10.41 -3.59 -0.89
C VAL A 277 -9.77 -2.51 -0.05
N CYS A 278 -8.67 -2.81 0.64
CA CYS A 278 -7.96 -1.81 1.43
C CYS A 278 -6.47 -1.87 1.14
N ALA A 279 -5.79 -0.74 1.31
CA ALA A 279 -4.37 -0.61 1.04
C ALA A 279 -3.66 0.13 2.18
N THR A 280 -2.38 -0.18 2.39
CA THR A 280 -1.50 0.62 3.24
C THR A 280 -0.04 0.53 2.79
N ASN A 281 0.70 1.61 3.01
CA ASN A 281 2.16 1.65 2.90
C ASN A 281 2.91 1.31 4.20
N ARG A 282 2.20 1.19 5.33
CA ARG A 282 2.77 0.85 6.63
C ARG A 282 2.79 -0.66 6.84
N ASP A 283 3.55 -1.10 7.84
CA ASP A 283 3.43 -2.46 8.35
C ASP A 283 2.20 -2.54 9.28
N PRO A 284 1.10 -3.19 8.86
CA PRO A 284 -0.13 -3.23 9.64
C PRO A 284 0.07 -3.94 10.99
N ARG A 285 1.01 -4.90 11.09
CA ARG A 285 1.28 -5.61 12.34
C ARG A 285 1.99 -4.71 13.34
N ARG A 286 2.91 -3.88 12.86
CA ARG A 286 3.57 -2.87 13.69
C ARG A 286 2.56 -1.84 14.19
N GLU A 287 1.63 -1.39 13.34
CA GLU A 287 0.58 -0.45 13.77
C GLU A 287 -0.34 -1.06 14.84
N VAL A 288 -0.65 -2.37 14.74
CA VAL A 288 -1.38 -3.10 15.79
C VAL A 288 -0.59 -3.19 17.09
N ALA A 289 0.68 -3.62 17.02
CA ALA A 289 1.53 -3.75 18.20
C ALA A 289 1.74 -2.41 18.94
N GLN A 290 1.68 -1.30 18.22
CA GLN A 290 1.82 0.05 18.77
C GLN A 290 0.47 0.69 19.15
N GLY A 291 -0.64 -0.07 19.09
CA GLY A 291 -1.96 0.37 19.52
C GLY A 291 -2.60 1.44 18.63
N ARG A 292 -2.07 1.68 17.42
CA ARG A 292 -2.60 2.65 16.46
C ARG A 292 -3.61 2.05 15.49
N PHE A 293 -3.58 0.73 15.34
CA PHE A 293 -4.54 -0.03 14.56
C PHE A 293 -5.15 -1.13 15.42
N ARG A 294 -6.46 -1.32 15.36
CA ARG A 294 -7.12 -2.34 16.17
C ARG A 294 -6.87 -3.73 15.59
N GLU A 295 -6.55 -4.66 16.49
CA GLU A 295 -6.31 -6.05 16.15
C GLU A 295 -7.55 -6.72 15.53
N ASP A 296 -8.73 -6.48 16.09
CA ASP A 296 -10.00 -7.03 15.59
C ASP A 296 -10.33 -6.56 14.16
N LEU A 297 -10.06 -5.29 13.85
CA LEU A 297 -10.21 -4.74 12.51
C LEU A 297 -9.18 -5.32 11.54
N TYR A 298 -7.92 -5.48 11.96
CA TYR A 298 -6.89 -6.11 11.14
C TYR A 298 -7.31 -7.50 10.68
N TYR A 299 -7.71 -8.38 11.59
CA TYR A 299 -8.14 -9.74 11.22
C TYR A 299 -9.41 -9.75 10.36
N ARG A 300 -10.29 -8.74 10.48
CA ARG A 300 -11.48 -8.63 9.61
C ARG A 300 -11.14 -8.17 8.19
N LEU A 301 -10.09 -7.36 8.02
CA LEU A 301 -9.68 -6.82 6.72
C LEU A 301 -8.66 -7.72 6.00
N ALA A 302 -7.70 -8.29 6.74
CA ALA A 302 -6.61 -9.10 6.21
C ALA A 302 -7.03 -10.54 5.88
N VAL A 303 -8.15 -10.70 5.18
CA VAL A 303 -8.67 -12.02 4.77
C VAL A 303 -7.83 -12.58 3.62
N VAL A 304 -7.55 -11.76 2.60
CA VAL A 304 -6.64 -12.12 1.52
C VAL A 304 -5.56 -11.03 1.41
N PRO A 305 -4.35 -11.26 1.97
CA PRO A 305 -3.25 -10.33 1.82
C PRO A 305 -2.66 -10.41 0.42
N LEU A 306 -2.40 -9.25 -0.19
CA LEU A 306 -1.70 -9.13 -1.47
C LEU A 306 -0.55 -8.14 -1.30
N HIS A 307 0.67 -8.54 -1.64
CA HIS A 307 1.85 -7.70 -1.49
C HIS A 307 2.32 -7.20 -2.86
N LEU A 308 2.44 -5.89 -3.01
CA LEU A 308 3.04 -5.27 -4.18
C LEU A 308 4.53 -5.03 -3.93
N PRO A 309 5.43 -5.70 -4.68
CA PRO A 309 6.87 -5.58 -4.52
C PRO A 309 7.34 -4.17 -4.85
N ALA A 310 8.43 -3.72 -4.24
CA ALA A 310 9.04 -2.43 -4.57
C ALA A 310 9.67 -2.47 -5.98
N LEU A 311 9.84 -1.31 -6.62
CA LEU A 311 10.38 -1.23 -7.99
C LEU A 311 11.81 -1.80 -8.10
N ARG A 312 12.60 -1.68 -7.02
CA ARG A 312 13.95 -2.28 -6.92
C ARG A 312 13.95 -3.82 -6.91
N GLU A 313 12.84 -4.44 -6.54
CA GLU A 313 12.66 -5.90 -6.49
C GLU A 313 12.12 -6.44 -7.84
N ARG A 314 11.65 -5.55 -8.73
CA ARG A 314 11.05 -5.88 -10.03
C ARG A 314 12.07 -5.77 -11.15
N HIS A 315 12.91 -6.80 -11.32
CA HIS A 315 13.98 -6.76 -12.31
C HIS A 315 13.43 -6.62 -13.74
N GLY A 316 13.96 -5.64 -14.49
CA GLY A 316 13.56 -5.38 -15.89
C GLY A 316 12.39 -4.39 -16.05
N ASP A 317 11.50 -4.29 -15.07
CA ASP A 317 10.30 -3.45 -15.17
C ASP A 317 10.62 -1.95 -15.28
N VAL A 318 11.74 -1.48 -14.72
CA VAL A 318 12.18 -0.07 -14.82
C VAL A 318 12.32 0.36 -16.29
N ALA A 319 12.86 -0.51 -17.15
CA ALA A 319 13.07 -0.19 -18.56
C ALA A 319 11.74 -0.13 -19.31
N GLU A 320 10.85 -1.10 -19.08
CA GLU A 320 9.51 -1.12 -19.68
C GLU A 320 8.67 0.09 -19.25
N LEU A 321 8.67 0.41 -17.96
CA LEU A 321 7.96 1.56 -17.39
C LEU A 321 8.51 2.87 -17.92
N ALA A 322 9.83 3.03 -18.01
CA ALA A 322 10.46 4.23 -18.53
C ALA A 322 10.11 4.46 -20.01
N ALA A 323 10.14 3.40 -20.83
CA ALA A 323 9.76 3.47 -22.24
C ALA A 323 8.28 3.83 -22.41
N TYR A 324 7.39 3.22 -21.61
CA TYR A 324 5.97 3.54 -21.63
C TYR A 324 5.69 5.00 -21.25
N PHE A 325 6.27 5.48 -20.13
CA PHE A 325 6.07 6.86 -19.70
C PHE A 325 6.64 7.85 -20.70
N LEU A 326 7.76 7.52 -21.34
CA LEU A 326 8.37 8.36 -22.36
C LEU A 326 7.45 8.53 -23.58
N ASP A 327 6.89 7.43 -24.09
CA ASP A 327 5.94 7.44 -25.21
C ASP A 327 4.65 8.19 -24.84
N ARG A 328 4.07 7.88 -23.68
CA ARG A 328 2.86 8.54 -23.18
C ARG A 328 3.05 10.05 -23.03
N PHE A 329 4.09 10.49 -22.32
CA PHE A 329 4.31 11.91 -22.08
C PHE A 329 4.83 12.65 -23.32
N GLY A 330 5.53 11.96 -24.23
CA GLY A 330 5.83 12.49 -25.55
C GLY A 330 4.54 12.88 -26.28
N ARG A 331 3.57 11.96 -26.37
CA ARG A 331 2.27 12.22 -27.00
C ARG A 331 1.48 13.34 -26.32
N GLU A 332 1.43 13.36 -24.99
CA GLU A 332 0.76 14.42 -24.22
C GLU A 332 1.34 15.82 -24.52
N GLU A 333 2.67 15.91 -24.69
CA GLU A 333 3.39 17.15 -24.97
C GLU A 333 3.50 17.47 -26.48
N GLY A 334 2.94 16.62 -27.36
CA GLY A 334 3.07 16.76 -28.82
C GLY A 334 4.51 16.57 -29.34
N LYS A 335 5.34 15.84 -28.60
CA LYS A 335 6.75 15.56 -28.90
C LYS A 335 6.95 14.08 -29.23
N SER A 336 8.01 13.79 -29.97
CA SER A 336 8.46 12.41 -30.20
C SER A 336 9.88 12.27 -29.69
N PHE A 337 10.12 11.25 -28.88
CA PHE A 337 11.42 10.93 -28.32
C PHE A 337 11.91 9.59 -28.84
N ALA A 338 13.21 9.51 -29.13
CA ALA A 338 13.88 8.26 -29.45
C ALA A 338 13.94 7.33 -28.21
N PRO A 339 14.11 6.01 -28.41
CA PRO A 339 14.37 5.08 -27.32
C PRO A 339 15.55 5.54 -26.45
N LEU A 340 15.44 5.35 -25.14
CA LEU A 340 16.51 5.73 -24.21
C LEU A 340 17.79 4.96 -24.51
N ALA A 341 18.92 5.66 -24.48
CA ALA A 341 20.22 5.04 -24.65
C ALA A 341 20.50 4.00 -23.55
N ALA A 342 21.26 2.95 -23.90
CA ALA A 342 21.49 1.80 -23.02
C ALA A 342 22.19 2.18 -21.70
N ASP A 343 23.08 3.18 -21.74
CA ASP A 343 23.75 3.74 -20.57
C ASP A 343 22.77 4.44 -19.60
N THR A 344 21.78 5.14 -20.15
CA THR A 344 20.71 5.80 -19.41
C THR A 344 19.81 4.76 -18.75
N LEU A 345 19.38 3.74 -19.48
CA LEU A 345 18.58 2.63 -18.94
C LEU A 345 19.34 1.88 -17.84
N ALA A 346 20.64 1.63 -18.02
CA ALA A 346 21.47 1.01 -16.99
C ALA A 346 21.57 1.87 -15.73
N ARG A 347 21.69 3.20 -15.87
CA ARG A 347 21.70 4.13 -14.73
C ARG A 347 20.34 4.16 -14.02
N LEU A 348 19.24 4.23 -14.75
CA LEU A 348 17.89 4.18 -14.18
C LEU A 348 17.63 2.86 -13.45
N SER A 349 18.09 1.74 -14.00
CA SER A 349 17.90 0.41 -13.42
C SER A 349 18.73 0.16 -12.15
N ARG A 350 19.83 0.91 -11.95
CA ARG A 350 20.67 0.82 -10.75
C ARG A 350 20.17 1.66 -9.58
N TYR A 351 19.33 2.66 -9.85
CA TYR A 351 18.78 3.52 -8.83
C TYR A 351 17.72 2.77 -8.01
N SER A 352 17.65 3.05 -6.70
CA SER A 352 16.82 2.28 -5.75
C SER A 352 15.33 2.61 -5.80
N TRP A 353 14.96 3.75 -6.41
CA TRP A 353 13.57 4.22 -6.55
C TRP A 353 12.77 4.20 -5.23
N PRO A 354 13.17 4.99 -4.22
CA PRO A 354 12.44 5.06 -2.94
C PRO A 354 10.98 5.51 -3.08
N GLY A 355 10.64 6.30 -4.10
CA GLY A 355 9.25 6.63 -4.44
C GLY A 355 8.62 5.72 -5.49
N ASN A 356 9.26 4.59 -5.79
CA ASN A 356 8.83 3.54 -6.70
C ASN A 356 8.38 4.08 -8.08
N VAL A 357 7.28 3.56 -8.63
CA VAL A 357 6.79 3.91 -9.97
C VAL A 357 6.37 5.37 -10.05
N ARG A 358 5.87 5.96 -8.94
CA ARG A 358 5.49 7.38 -8.89
C ARG A 358 6.70 8.30 -9.06
N GLU A 359 7.83 7.96 -8.45
CA GLU A 359 9.08 8.72 -8.64
C GLU A 359 9.59 8.59 -10.07
N LEU A 360 9.64 7.36 -10.62
CA LEU A 360 10.04 7.12 -12.01
C LEU A 360 9.16 7.93 -12.98
N GLN A 361 7.85 7.89 -12.81
CA GLN A 361 6.89 8.65 -13.60
C GLN A 361 7.21 10.16 -13.57
N ASN A 362 7.47 10.73 -12.39
CA ASN A 362 7.78 12.15 -12.22
C ASN A 362 9.13 12.53 -12.84
N VAL A 363 10.14 11.66 -12.73
CA VAL A 363 11.46 11.88 -13.34
C VAL A 363 11.33 11.89 -14.87
N VAL A 364 10.65 10.91 -15.47
CA VAL A 364 10.45 10.83 -16.92
C VAL A 364 9.61 12.01 -17.41
N ARG A 365 8.51 12.36 -16.72
CA ARG A 365 7.66 13.51 -17.08
C ARG A 365 8.43 14.83 -17.07
N ARG A 366 9.28 15.04 -16.07
CA ARG A 366 10.12 16.24 -16.00
C ARG A 366 11.10 16.29 -17.18
N ALA A 367 11.71 15.17 -17.52
CA ALA A 367 12.62 15.08 -18.65
C ALA A 367 11.92 15.44 -19.97
N THR A 368 10.70 14.91 -20.22
CA THR A 368 9.92 15.16 -21.44
C THR A 368 9.40 16.59 -21.55
N VAL A 369 9.04 17.23 -20.43
CA VAL A 369 8.61 18.65 -20.41
C VAL A 369 9.80 19.57 -20.74
N MET A 370 10.96 19.33 -20.13
CA MET A 370 12.12 20.21 -20.18
C MET A 370 12.93 20.12 -21.50
N HIS A 371 12.69 19.09 -22.33
CA HIS A 371 13.44 18.86 -23.56
C HIS A 371 12.52 18.79 -24.78
N ALA A 372 13.01 19.21 -25.94
CA ALA A 372 12.26 19.21 -27.19
C ALA A 372 12.31 17.88 -27.96
N GLY A 373 13.28 17.01 -27.66
CA GLY A 373 13.54 15.78 -28.42
C GLY A 373 14.31 16.04 -29.73
N PRO A 374 14.58 14.99 -30.54
CA PRO A 374 14.17 13.59 -30.32
C PRO A 374 15.04 12.85 -29.30
N ASP A 375 16.29 13.29 -29.09
CA ASP A 375 17.21 12.63 -28.16
C ASP A 375 17.10 13.21 -26.75
N LEU A 376 17.00 12.32 -25.76
CA LEU A 376 17.08 12.67 -24.35
C LEU A 376 18.43 12.23 -23.80
N PRO A 377 19.34 13.16 -23.49
CA PRO A 377 20.61 12.80 -22.87
C PRO A 377 20.34 12.20 -21.49
N GLY A 378 21.16 11.25 -21.04
CA GLY A 378 21.00 10.63 -19.72
C GLY A 378 21.01 11.63 -18.55
N THR A 379 21.60 12.82 -18.75
CA THR A 379 21.59 13.93 -17.78
C THR A 379 20.21 14.57 -17.59
N ALA A 380 19.27 14.37 -18.52
CA ALA A 380 17.88 14.83 -18.41
C ALA A 380 17.12 14.13 -17.26
N PHE A 381 17.55 12.93 -16.89
CA PHE A 381 17.00 12.16 -15.78
C PHE A 381 17.71 12.55 -14.48
N HIS A 382 17.18 13.57 -13.81
CA HIS A 382 17.64 13.98 -12.49
C HIS A 382 17.16 12.97 -11.44
N LEU A 383 18.07 12.09 -11.04
CA LEU A 383 17.86 11.16 -9.93
C LEU A 383 18.29 11.86 -8.64
N PRO A 384 17.37 12.12 -7.70
CA PRO A 384 17.73 12.70 -6.42
C PRO A 384 18.80 11.84 -5.72
N GLY A 385 19.84 12.45 -5.18
CA GLY A 385 20.78 11.74 -4.31
C GLY A 385 20.13 11.34 -2.98
N PRO A 386 20.75 10.46 -2.17
CA PRO A 386 20.35 10.25 -0.77
C PRO A 386 20.23 11.56 0.03
N GLU A 387 21.00 12.58 -0.37
CA GLU A 387 21.04 13.92 0.23
C GLU A 387 19.86 14.82 -0.19
N ASP A 388 19.17 14.52 -1.30
CA ASP A 388 18.03 15.30 -1.81
C ASP A 388 16.69 14.86 -1.20
N ILE A 389 16.63 13.65 -0.62
CA ILE A 389 15.44 13.05 0.02
C ILE A 389 15.48 13.27 1.55
N ALA A 390 16.65 13.61 2.11
CA ALA A 390 16.72 14.24 3.40
C ALA A 390 16.23 15.69 3.27
N ALA A 391 15.28 16.10 4.11
CA ALA A 391 15.17 17.53 4.45
C ALA A 391 16.59 18.06 4.75
N PRO A 392 16.94 19.29 4.37
CA PRO A 392 18.34 19.73 4.25
C PRO A 392 19.06 19.47 5.58
N THR A 393 19.85 18.41 5.60
CA THR A 393 20.77 18.12 6.69
C THR A 393 22.12 18.39 6.05
N SER A 394 22.58 19.62 6.14
CA SER A 394 23.83 20.05 5.53
C SER A 394 24.99 19.29 6.18
N SER A 395 25.56 18.34 5.46
CA SER A 395 26.92 17.87 5.71
C SER A 395 27.65 17.90 4.38
N LEU A 396 28.23 19.06 4.04
CA LEU A 396 29.26 19.12 3.01
C LEU A 396 30.61 18.68 3.58
N PRO A 397 31.51 18.17 2.73
CA PRO A 397 32.71 17.43 3.10
C PRO A 397 33.84 18.34 3.54
N GLU A 398 34.72 17.82 4.41
CA GLU A 398 36.00 18.41 4.73
C GLU A 398 36.89 18.57 3.49
N PRO A 399 37.62 19.69 3.39
CA PRO A 399 38.98 19.69 2.89
C PRO A 399 39.93 20.10 4.01
N ALA A 400 40.92 19.25 4.24
CA ALA A 400 42.09 19.58 5.05
C ALA A 400 42.94 20.70 4.40
N GLU A 401 43.40 21.60 5.29
CA GLU A 401 44.66 22.37 5.25
C GLU A 401 44.85 23.54 4.26
N GLN A 402 44.68 24.80 4.73
CA GLN A 402 45.75 25.79 5.06
C GLN A 402 45.21 27.25 5.24
N PRO A 403 45.96 28.19 5.88
CA PRO A 403 45.45 28.96 7.01
C PRO A 403 45.19 30.47 6.77
N GLY A 404 44.28 31.00 7.59
CA GLY A 404 44.21 32.40 8.03
C GLY A 404 43.48 33.36 7.09
N VAL A 405 42.29 33.85 7.47
CA VAL A 405 42.03 35.19 8.09
C VAL A 405 40.55 35.22 8.49
N ALA A 406 40.26 35.55 9.76
CA ALA A 406 38.92 35.63 10.34
C ALA A 406 38.24 36.99 10.03
N ASP A 407 37.01 36.98 9.52
CA ASP A 407 35.76 37.16 10.29
C ASP A 407 34.54 37.32 9.36
N GLY A 408 33.59 36.40 9.47
CA GLY A 408 32.34 36.32 8.70
C GLY A 408 31.10 36.24 9.61
N PRO A 409 29.88 36.21 9.02
CA PRO A 409 28.64 36.74 9.61
C PRO A 409 27.93 35.83 10.64
N ALA A 410 28.69 35.05 11.41
CA ALA A 410 28.15 34.21 12.49
C ALA A 410 28.04 34.94 13.84
N SER A 411 28.79 36.03 14.05
CA SER A 411 28.76 36.80 15.31
C SER A 411 27.42 37.52 15.55
N ARG A 412 26.74 38.00 14.49
CA ARG A 412 25.55 38.84 14.64
C ARG A 412 24.33 38.10 15.17
N THR A 413 24.19 36.80 14.92
CA THR A 413 23.02 36.03 15.34
C THR A 413 23.09 35.65 16.83
N ALA A 414 24.30 35.39 17.35
CA ALA A 414 24.52 35.17 18.78
C ALA A 414 24.30 36.47 19.59
N ASP A 415 24.70 37.62 19.04
CA ASP A 415 24.47 38.93 19.67
C ASP A 415 22.98 39.28 19.78
N ILE A 416 22.16 38.92 18.77
CA ILE A 416 20.71 39.18 18.78
C ILE A 416 19.98 38.33 19.83
N VAL A 417 20.32 37.05 19.95
CA VAL A 417 19.70 36.17 20.95
C VAL A 417 20.06 36.62 22.37
N THR A 418 21.27 37.13 22.57
CA THR A 418 21.71 37.69 23.85
C THR A 418 21.06 39.05 24.17
N ALA A 419 20.75 39.87 23.15
CA ALA A 419 20.06 41.15 23.31
C ALA A 419 18.55 41.02 23.62
N ILE A 420 17.92 39.90 23.22
CA ILE A 420 16.52 39.61 23.50
C ILE A 420 16.34 39.04 24.92
N HIS A 421 17.41 38.50 25.52
CA HIS A 421 17.42 38.04 26.91
C HIS A 421 17.20 39.21 27.90
N GLY A 422 16.03 39.23 28.55
CA GLY A 422 15.68 40.23 29.58
C GLY A 422 14.54 41.18 29.20
N LEU A 423 14.09 41.15 27.95
CA LEU A 423 12.90 41.89 27.51
C LEU A 423 11.63 41.06 27.70
N THR A 424 10.53 41.72 28.04
CA THR A 424 9.22 41.07 28.04
C THR A 424 8.79 40.78 26.60
N LEU A 425 7.90 39.79 26.43
CA LEU A 425 7.35 39.47 25.10
C LEU A 425 6.73 40.69 24.42
N GLU A 426 6.12 41.60 25.19
CA GLU A 426 5.55 42.85 24.69
C GLU A 426 6.61 43.84 24.21
N GLN A 427 7.77 43.92 24.88
CA GLN A 427 8.88 44.78 24.45
C GLN A 427 9.56 44.26 23.19
N VAL A 428 9.75 42.94 23.09
CA VAL A 428 10.28 42.28 21.89
C VAL A 428 9.33 42.49 20.70
N GLU A 429 8.03 42.33 20.94
CA GLU A 429 6.99 42.55 19.93
C GLU A 429 6.94 44.02 19.48
N ARG A 430 7.10 44.99 20.41
CA ARG A 430 7.14 46.43 20.10
C ARG A 430 8.34 46.78 19.23
N ILE A 431 9.54 46.32 19.59
CA ILE A 431 10.77 46.57 18.82
C ILE A 431 10.67 45.98 17.41
N ALA A 432 10.13 44.77 17.29
CA ALA A 432 9.94 44.12 15.98
C ALA A 432 8.93 44.87 15.09
N ILE A 433 7.84 45.37 15.68
CA ILE A 433 6.80 46.12 14.94
C ILE A 433 7.30 47.50 14.53
N GLU A 434 7.94 48.25 15.43
CA GLU A 434 8.48 49.59 15.14
C GLU A 434 9.60 49.50 14.09
N GLY A 435 10.53 48.54 14.22
CA GLY A 435 11.60 48.34 13.25
C GLY A 435 11.10 47.95 11.85
N ALA A 436 10.01 47.17 11.77
CA ALA A 436 9.37 46.83 10.50
C ALA A 436 8.64 48.02 9.87
N ILE A 437 8.05 48.92 10.67
CA ILE A 437 7.40 50.14 10.20
C ILE A 437 8.45 51.12 9.65
N ASP A 438 9.57 51.29 10.35
CA ASP A 438 10.67 52.17 9.93
C ASP A 438 11.32 51.65 8.64
N SER A 439 11.58 50.34 8.56
CA SER A 439 12.12 49.70 7.36
C SER A 439 11.15 49.75 6.17
N ALA A 440 9.84 49.87 6.44
CA ALA A 440 8.80 50.05 5.43
C ALA A 440 8.46 51.52 5.15
N GLY A 441 9.28 52.48 5.63
CA GLY A 441 9.11 53.91 5.39
C GLY A 441 7.81 54.49 5.96
N GLY A 442 7.33 53.96 7.10
CA GLY A 442 6.11 54.42 7.77
C GLY A 442 4.81 53.78 7.25
N SER A 443 4.89 52.87 6.28
CA SER A 443 3.72 52.20 5.69
C SER A 443 3.29 50.98 6.52
N LEU A 444 2.21 51.13 7.31
CA LEU A 444 1.66 50.05 8.14
C LEU A 444 1.25 48.79 7.34
N PRO A 445 0.59 48.89 6.17
CA PRO A 445 0.25 47.71 5.37
C PRO A 445 1.47 46.98 4.79
N ALA A 446 2.57 47.68 4.56
CA ALA A 446 3.82 47.06 4.10
C ALA A 446 4.55 46.37 5.27
N ALA A 447 4.61 47.01 6.44
CA ALA A 447 5.16 46.43 7.66
C ALA A 447 4.40 45.17 8.11
N ALA A 448 3.06 45.19 8.03
CA ALA A 448 2.21 44.04 8.36
C ALA A 448 2.50 42.83 7.45
N ARG A 449 2.69 43.07 6.14
CA ARG A 449 3.08 42.01 5.20
C ARG A 449 4.47 41.45 5.48
N ALA A 450 5.43 42.31 5.82
CA ALA A 450 6.79 41.87 6.17
C ALA A 450 6.82 41.02 7.45
N LEU A 451 5.94 41.30 8.40
CA LEU A 451 5.80 40.57 9.66
C LEU A 451 4.84 39.37 9.59
N GLY A 452 4.18 39.14 8.45
CA GLY A 452 3.23 38.02 8.28
C GLY A 452 1.94 38.16 9.11
N VAL A 453 1.53 39.37 9.47
CA VAL A 453 0.34 39.64 10.31
C VAL A 453 -0.64 40.58 9.60
N SER A 454 -1.88 40.67 10.09
CA SER A 454 -2.91 41.53 9.49
C SER A 454 -2.67 43.02 9.83
N PRO A 455 -2.93 43.98 8.91
CA PRO A 455 -2.76 45.41 9.18
C PRO A 455 -3.58 45.89 10.39
N SER A 456 -4.78 45.35 10.60
CA SER A 456 -5.64 45.65 11.75
C SER A 456 -5.01 45.28 13.10
N THR A 457 -4.11 44.30 13.11
CA THR A 457 -3.34 43.90 14.30
C THR A 457 -2.32 44.97 14.68
N LEU A 458 -1.61 45.53 13.68
CA LEU A 458 -0.66 46.64 13.89
C LEU A 458 -1.38 47.91 14.34
N TYR A 459 -2.54 48.26 13.74
CA TYR A 459 -3.34 49.41 14.17
C TYR A 459 -3.75 49.30 15.65
N ARG A 460 -4.28 48.14 16.06
CA ARG A 460 -4.73 47.90 17.45
C ARG A 460 -3.58 47.91 18.45
N LYS A 461 -2.39 47.42 18.06
CA LYS A 461 -1.18 47.44 18.90
C LYS A 461 -0.65 48.87 19.08
N ARG A 462 -0.63 49.66 18.00
CA ARG A 462 -0.22 51.07 18.05
C ARG A 462 -1.14 51.93 18.92
N GLU A 463 -2.46 51.74 18.80
CA GLU A 463 -3.43 52.42 19.67
C GLU A 463 -3.23 52.05 21.15
N ARG A 464 -2.92 50.79 21.45
CA ARG A 464 -2.66 50.33 22.82
C ARG A 464 -1.41 50.97 23.42
N TRP A 465 -0.34 51.12 22.64
CA TRP A 465 0.89 51.78 23.11
C TRP A 465 0.74 53.31 23.22
N ALA A 466 -0.04 53.94 22.35
CA ALA A 466 -0.35 55.37 22.41
C ALA A 466 -1.23 55.78 23.60
N VAL A 467 -1.81 54.82 24.33
CA VAL A 467 -2.59 55.03 25.56
C VAL A 467 -1.77 54.69 26.82
N ALA A 468 -0.64 54.00 26.65
CA ALA A 468 0.25 53.55 27.72
C ALA A 468 1.48 54.46 27.93
N ASP A 469 1.81 55.28 26.93
CA ASP A 469 2.73 56.43 27.00
C ASP A 469 1.93 57.73 27.22
#